data_AF-A0A9D2B2H9-F1
#
_entry.id   AF-A0A9D2B2H9-F1
#
_cell.length_a   1.000
_cell.length_b   1.000
_cell.length_c   1.000
_cell.angle_alpha   90.00
_cell.angle_beta   90.00
_cell.angle_gamma   90.00
#
_symmetry.space_group_name_H-M   'P 1'
#
loop_
_entity.id
_entity.type
_entity.pdbx_description
1 polymer ?
#
loop_
_entity_poly.entity_id
_entity_poly.type
_entity_poly.pdbx_seq_one_letter_code
_entity_poly.pdbx_strand_id
1 'polypeptide(L)' 'GSPEVQVAVLTARIQELTEHLKEHHKDHHSRRGLLKMVGQRRGLLAYLKKTDIERYRALIEKLGLRK' A
#
# COMPACT_ATOMS: atom_id res chain seq x y z
N GLY A 1 -12.77 9.55 -1.81
CA GLY A 1 -12.97 8.08 -1.88
C GLY A 1 -12.63 7.45 -0.54
N SER A 2 -13.16 6.25 -0.23
CA SER A 2 -12.88 5.55 1.04
C SER A 2 -11.38 5.26 1.21
N PRO A 3 -10.79 5.49 2.40
CA PRO A 3 -9.41 5.12 2.68
C PRO A 3 -9.13 3.62 2.50
N GLU A 4 -10.06 2.74 2.88
CA GLU A 4 -9.95 1.29 2.72
C GLU A 4 -9.79 0.88 1.26
N VAL A 5 -10.66 1.42 0.39
CA VAL A 5 -10.63 1.14 -1.04
C VAL A 5 -9.31 1.62 -1.64
N GLN A 6 -8.85 2.82 -1.27
CA GLN A 6 -7.56 3.34 -1.72
C GLN A 6 -6.39 2.46 -1.26
N VAL A 7 -6.38 2.01 -0.01
CA VAL A 7 -5.34 1.11 0.52
C VAL A 7 -5.36 -0.24 -0.21
N ALA A 8 -6.54 -0.79 -0.51
CA ALA A 8 -6.67 -2.04 -1.26
C ALA A 8 -6.12 -1.91 -2.69
N VAL A 9 -6.50 -0.85 -3.42
CA VAL A 9 -6.01 -0.58 -4.78
C VAL A 9 -4.49 -0.36 -4.79
N LEU A 10 -3.97 0.42 -3.84
CA LEU A 10 -2.53 0.63 -3.70
C LEU A 10 -1.81 -0.68 -3.39
N THR A 11 -2.40 -1.54 -2.55
CA THR A 11 -1.80 -2.84 -2.20
C THR A 11 -1.68 -3.75 -3.40
N ALA A 12 -2.74 -3.88 -4.21
CA ALA A 12 -2.71 -4.67 -5.45
C ALA A 12 -1.63 -4.15 -6.42
N ARG A 13 -1.60 -2.83 -6.68
CA ARG A 13 -0.60 -2.22 -7.57
C ARG A 13 0.83 -2.37 -7.06
N ILE A 14 1.05 -2.22 -5.76
CA ILE A 14 2.36 -2.42 -5.14
C ILE A 14 2.82 -3.86 -5.37
N GLN A 15 1.93 -4.85 -5.20
CA GLN A 15 2.26 -6.25 -5.41
C GLN A 15 2.63 -6.53 -6.87
N GLU A 16 1.81 -6.11 -7.83
CA GLU A 16 2.07 -6.24 -9.27
C GLU A 16 3.42 -5.61 -9.66
N LEU A 17 3.67 -4.37 -9.22
CA LEU A 17 4.89 -3.65 -9.58
C LEU A 17 6.13 -4.21 -8.87
N THR A 18 5.96 -4.81 -7.70
CA THR A 18 7.05 -5.51 -7.00
C THR A 18 7.50 -6.72 -7.81
N GLU A 19 6.58 -7.53 -8.34
CA GLU A 19 6.92 -8.67 -9.20
C GLU A 19 7.60 -8.21 -10.50
N HIS A 20 7.06 -7.19 -11.17
CA HIS A 20 7.68 -6.60 -12.36
C HIS A 20 9.14 -6.17 -12.11
N LEU A 21 9.42 -5.54 -10.97
CA LEU A 21 10.76 -5.05 -10.64
C LEU A 21 11.75 -6.16 -10.25
N LYS A 22 11.28 -7.39 -9.95
CA LYS A 22 12.19 -8.54 -9.78
C LYS A 22 12.86 -8.91 -11.09
N GLU A 23 12.13 -8.84 -12.19
CA GLU A 23 12.65 -9.09 -13.54
C GLU A 23 13.41 -7.85 -14.06
N HIS A 24 12.85 -6.65 -13.84
CA HIS A 24 13.38 -5.38 -14.35
C HIS A 24 14.11 -4.56 -13.29
N HIS A 25 15.18 -5.12 -12.74
CA HIS A 25 15.94 -4.51 -11.63
C HIS A 25 16.46 -3.08 -11.88
N LYS A 26 16.73 -2.71 -13.15
CA LYS A 26 17.22 -1.38 -13.58
C LYS A 26 16.11 -0.35 -13.86
N ASP A 27 14.84 -0.70 -13.75
CA ASP A 27 13.76 0.28 -13.93
C ASP A 27 13.62 1.16 -12.67
N HIS A 28 14.46 2.20 -12.62
CA HIS A 28 14.49 3.16 -11.52
C HIS A 28 13.27 4.09 -11.53
N HIS A 29 12.65 4.33 -12.68
CA HIS A 29 11.48 5.19 -12.79
C HIS A 29 10.25 4.52 -12.16
N SER A 30 10.00 3.26 -12.52
CA SER A 30 8.95 2.45 -11.89
C SER A 30 9.20 2.24 -10.41
N ARG A 31 10.45 1.99 -9.99
CA ARG A 31 10.81 1.90 -8.57
C ARG A 31 10.49 3.18 -7.80
N ARG A 32 10.73 4.36 -8.38
CA ARG A 32 10.35 5.64 -7.77
C ARG A 32 8.83 5.76 -7.62
N GLY A 33 8.07 5.32 -8.62
CA GLY A 33 6.60 5.22 -8.56
C GLY A 33 6.12 4.31 -7.44
N LEU A 34 6.72 3.12 -7.33
CA LEU A 34 6.45 2.15 -6.25
C LEU A 34 6.63 2.80 -4.87
N LEU A 35 7.75 3.47 -4.63
CA LEU A 35 8.04 4.11 -3.34
C LEU A 35 7.02 5.21 -2.98
N LYS A 36 6.54 5.97 -3.97
CA LYS A 36 5.46 6.94 -3.76
C LYS A 36 4.15 6.25 -3.34
N MET A 37 3.78 5.16 -4.01
CA MET A 37 2.57 4.39 -3.67
C MET A 37 2.66 3.78 -2.27
N VAL A 38 3.83 3.23 -1.89
CA VAL A 38 4.09 2.72 -0.54
C VAL A 38 3.93 3.83 0.50
N GLY A 39 4.52 5.01 0.24
CA GLY A 39 4.39 6.17 1.12
C GLY A 39 2.95 6.64 1.30
N GLN A 40 2.18 6.71 0.20
CA GLN A 40 0.77 7.07 0.23
C GLN A 40 -0.05 6.06 1.03
N ARG A 41 0.14 4.76 0.80
CA ARG A 41 -0.54 3.69 1.57
C ARG A 41 -0.22 3.80 3.05
N ARG A 42 1.04 4.06 3.41
CA ARG A 42 1.46 4.25 4.81
C ARG A 42 0.74 5.44 5.45
N GLY A 43 0.61 6.56 4.72
CA GLY A 43 -0.13 7.75 5.19
C GLY A 43 -1.61 7.46 5.46
N LEU A 44 -2.28 6.75 4.55
CA LEU A 44 -3.68 6.35 4.72
C LEU A 44 -3.88 5.40 5.91
N LEU A 45 -2.99 4.43 6.09
CA LEU A 45 -3.03 3.52 7.24
C LEU A 45 -2.77 4.27 8.55
N ALA A 46 -1.84 5.23 8.57
CA ALA A 46 -1.59 6.07 9.75
C ALA A 46 -2.80 6.94 10.09
N TYR A 47 -3.47 7.49 9.07
CA TYR A 47 -4.73 8.22 9.24
C TYR A 47 -5.80 7.33 9.88
N LEU A 48 -6.08 6.16 9.29
CA LEU A 48 -7.04 5.20 9.84
C LEU A 48 -6.69 4.79 11.27
N LYS A 49 -5.42 4.49 11.56
CA LYS A 49 -4.98 4.14 12.92
C LYS A 49 -5.26 5.25 13.95
N LYS A 50 -5.18 6.52 13.53
CA LYS A 50 -5.45 7.68 14.40
C LYS A 50 -6.95 7.94 14.57
N THR A 51 -7.75 7.74 13.52
CA THR A 51 -9.18 8.11 13.52
C THR A 51 -10.08 6.98 13.97
N ASP A 52 -9.78 5.74 13.58
CA ASP A 52 -10.56 4.55 13.89
C ASP A 52 -9.66 3.30 13.90
N ILE A 53 -9.30 2.91 15.12
CA ILE A 53 -8.37 1.79 15.34
C ILE A 53 -8.96 0.44 14.90
N GLU A 54 -10.27 0.25 14.97
CA GLU A 54 -10.94 -1.00 14.60
C GLU A 54 -11.00 -1.15 13.09
N ARG A 55 -11.32 -0.09 12.35
CA ARG A 55 -11.20 -0.07 10.88
C ARG A 55 -9.78 -0.35 10.42
N TYR A 56 -8.79 0.25 11.08
CA TYR A 56 -7.38 -0.02 10.77
C TYR A 56 -7.03 -1.50 10.98
N ARG A 57 -7.40 -2.09 12.12
CA ARG A 57 -7.14 -3.50 12.45
C ARG A 57 -7.81 -4.44 11.45
N ALA A 58 -9.10 -4.25 11.18
CA ALA A 58 -9.84 -5.06 10.23
C ALA A 58 -9.25 -4.97 8.82
N LEU A 59 -8.80 -3.78 8.40
CA LEU A 59 -8.20 -3.57 7.08
C LEU A 59 -6.84 -4.27 6.94
N ILE A 60 -5.95 -4.14 7.92
CA ILE A 60 -4.63 -4.79 7.84
C ILE A 60 -4.73 -6.32 7.90
N GLU A 61 -5.68 -6.85 8.68
CA GLU A 61 -5.96 -8.28 8.75
C GLU A 61 -6.49 -8.79 7.42
N LYS A 62 -7.53 -8.13 6.87
CA LYS A 62 -8.12 -8.49 5.59
C LYS A 62 -7.13 -8.46 4.43
N LEU A 63 -6.17 -7.53 4.44
CA LEU A 63 -5.17 -7.37 3.39
C LEU A 63 -3.86 -8.13 3.67
N GLY A 64 -3.73 -8.82 4.81
CA GLY A 64 -2.50 -9.52 5.19
C GLY A 64 -1.28 -8.60 5.38
N LEU A 65 -1.51 -7.33 5.71
CA LEU A 65 -0.43 -6.36 5.90
C LEU A 65 0.18 -6.53 7.31
N ARG A 66 1.50 -6.73 7.37
CA ARG A 66 2.22 -6.88 8.64
C ARG A 66 2.34 -5.53 9.37
N LYS A 67 2.34 -5.57 10.71
CA LYS A 67 2.59 -4.43 11.61
C LYS A 67 4.04 -3.95 11.53
#